data_AF-A0A8T5PG01-F1
#
_entry.id   AF-A0A8T5PG01-F1
#
_cell.length_a   1.000
_cell.length_b   1.000
_cell.length_c   1.000
_cell.angle_alpha   90.00
_cell.angle_beta   90.00
_cell.angle_gamma   90.00
#
_symmetry.space_group_name_H-M   'P 1'
#
loop_
_entity.id
_entity.type
_entity.pdbx_description
1 polymer ?
#
loop_
_entity_poly.entity_id
_entity_poly.type
_entity_poly.pdbx_seq_one_letter_code
_entity_poly.pdbx_strand_id
1 'polypeptide(L)'
;MKKPSKGDIVEIIEGEQKGARGLVKNIDKVNEKAEVELSNSESILVSLENIKLVEKRNLPIKAILHTEDMKGYIFIEGELDDVQETIKNIPHVKGVIKKEVNIKEIERFLIPEKEVIKIEEGDIVEIISGPFKGEKAKVTRVDEAKQELVIELLDAVIPIPVTVSMNVARIHEKKKG
;
A
#
# COMPACT_ATOMS: atom_id res chain seq x y z
N MET A 1 -10.49 32.11 9.60
CA MET A 1 -9.41 31.13 9.31
C MET A 1 -9.47 30.01 10.33
N LYS A 2 -9.27 28.73 9.94
CA LYS A 2 -9.19 27.62 10.90
C LYS A 2 -7.96 27.82 11.81
N LYS A 3 -8.12 27.65 13.13
CA LYS A 3 -7.00 27.76 14.09
C LYS A 3 -6.02 26.59 13.86
N PRO A 4 -4.70 26.81 13.83
CA PRO A 4 -3.71 25.74 13.74
C PRO A 4 -3.85 24.72 14.88
N SER A 5 -3.42 23.50 14.61
CA SER A 5 -3.40 22.37 15.53
C SER A 5 -2.02 21.70 15.57
N LYS A 6 -1.78 20.89 16.60
CA LYS A 6 -0.52 20.13 16.71
C LYS A 6 -0.34 19.26 15.46
N GLY A 7 0.85 19.34 14.89
CA GLY A 7 1.25 18.65 13.67
C GLY A 7 0.98 19.43 12.38
N ASP A 8 0.35 20.61 12.45
CA ASP A 8 0.18 21.47 11.27
C ASP A 8 1.48 22.22 10.92
N ILE A 9 1.66 22.56 9.64
CA ILE A 9 2.66 23.52 9.20
C ILE A 9 2.03 24.90 9.21
N VAL A 10 2.71 25.83 9.85
CA VAL A 10 2.32 27.23 9.93
C VAL A 10 3.42 28.14 9.38
N GLU A 11 3.03 29.32 8.93
CA GLU A 11 3.90 30.43 8.57
C GLU A 11 3.75 31.53 9.61
N ILE A 12 4.87 32.04 10.10
CA ILE A 12 4.89 33.13 11.06
C ILE A 12 4.62 34.43 10.31
N ILE A 13 3.60 35.17 10.71
CA ILE A 13 3.18 36.38 9.98
C ILE A 13 3.72 37.68 10.58
N GLU A 14 4.19 37.65 11.83
CA GLU A 14 4.74 38.80 12.55
C GLU A 14 5.91 38.40 13.48
N GLY A 15 6.76 39.36 13.81
CA GLY A 15 7.95 39.16 14.67
C GLY A 15 9.24 38.89 13.89
N GLU A 16 10.29 38.51 14.63
CA GLU A 16 11.65 38.32 14.11
C GLU A 16 11.75 37.22 13.04
N GLN A 17 10.94 36.17 13.20
CA GLN A 17 10.92 35.01 12.29
C GLN A 17 9.81 35.11 11.22
N LYS A 18 9.34 36.33 10.91
CA LYS A 18 8.29 36.55 9.90
C LYS A 18 8.65 35.92 8.55
N GLY A 19 7.71 35.16 7.99
CA GLY A 19 7.86 34.40 6.75
C GLY A 19 8.45 33.01 6.94
N ALA A 20 9.01 32.69 8.12
CA ALA A 20 9.49 31.35 8.40
C ALA A 20 8.32 30.37 8.54
N ARG A 21 8.55 29.14 8.11
CA ARG A 21 7.60 28.03 8.23
C ARG A 21 8.12 27.00 9.21
N GLY A 22 7.20 26.41 9.95
CA GLY A 22 7.54 25.37 10.92
C GLY A 22 6.36 24.48 11.28
N LEU A 23 6.69 23.36 11.91
CA LEU A 23 5.76 22.36 12.39
C LEU A 23 5.30 22.73 13.81
N VAL A 24 4.00 22.80 14.04
CA VAL A 24 3.43 23.02 15.37
C VAL A 24 3.64 21.76 16.22
N LYS A 25 4.53 21.82 17.21
CA LYS A 25 4.80 20.69 18.14
C LYS A 25 3.81 20.63 19.29
N ASN A 26 3.39 21.79 19.79
CA ASN A 26 2.45 21.90 20.88
C ASN A 26 1.63 23.19 20.80
N ILE A 27 0.44 23.19 21.39
CA ILE A 27 -0.41 24.37 21.54
C ILE A 27 -0.84 24.49 22.99
N ASP A 28 -0.45 25.59 23.61
CA ASP A 28 -0.98 26.02 24.90
C ASP A 28 -2.22 26.91 24.64
N LYS A 29 -3.40 26.34 24.86
CA LYS A 29 -4.67 27.04 24.68
C LYS A 29 -4.96 28.05 25.79
N VAL A 30 -4.35 27.89 26.96
CA VAL A 30 -4.58 28.79 28.11
C VAL A 30 -3.81 30.08 27.89
N ASN A 31 -2.58 29.98 27.42
CA ASN A 31 -1.70 31.13 27.16
C ASN A 31 -1.70 31.61 25.71
N GLU A 32 -2.54 31.02 24.85
CA GLU A 32 -2.66 31.31 23.41
C GLU A 32 -1.30 31.31 22.67
N LYS A 33 -0.47 30.31 22.93
CA LYS A 33 0.85 30.14 22.30
C LYS A 33 1.01 28.78 21.63
N ALA A 34 1.81 28.72 20.59
CA ALA A 34 2.26 27.50 19.95
C ALA A 34 3.78 27.37 20.05
N GLU A 35 4.24 26.15 20.28
CA GLU A 35 5.63 25.77 20.05
C GLU A 35 5.77 25.32 18.59
N VAL A 36 6.60 26.02 17.83
CA VAL A 36 6.80 25.80 16.40
C VAL A 36 8.26 25.42 16.15
N GLU A 37 8.49 24.24 15.59
CA GLU A 37 9.82 23.80 15.15
C GLU A 37 10.06 24.26 13.72
N LEU A 38 11.06 25.13 13.54
CA LEU A 38 11.48 25.67 12.26
C LEU A 38 12.31 24.66 11.46
N SER A 39 12.53 24.96 10.18
CA SER A 39 13.26 24.07 9.26
C SER A 39 14.74 23.82 9.64
N ASN A 40 15.33 24.68 10.47
CA ASN A 40 16.67 24.53 11.03
C ASN A 40 16.69 23.72 12.35
N SER A 41 15.58 23.05 12.70
CA SER A 41 15.39 22.31 13.96
C SER A 41 15.40 23.17 15.22
N GLU A 42 15.14 24.49 15.09
CA GLU A 42 14.98 25.39 16.22
C GLU A 42 13.50 25.47 16.63
N SER A 43 13.20 25.22 17.91
CA SER A 43 11.86 25.41 18.47
C SER A 43 11.70 26.82 19.02
N ILE A 44 10.64 27.50 18.61
CA ILE A 44 10.29 28.83 19.10
C ILE A 44 8.87 28.83 19.68
N LEU A 45 8.61 29.75 20.62
CA LEU A 45 7.27 30.01 21.13
C LEU A 45 6.67 31.23 20.43
N VAL A 46 5.52 31.05 19.78
CA VAL A 46 4.85 32.09 19.01
C VAL A 46 3.40 32.21 19.45
N SER A 47 2.87 33.43 19.55
CA SER A 47 1.44 33.66 19.81
C SER A 47 0.58 33.11 18.68
N LEU A 48 -0.58 32.52 19.00
CA LEU A 48 -1.47 31.90 18.01
C LEU A 48 -2.00 32.89 16.96
N GLU A 49 -2.10 34.17 17.30
CA GLU A 49 -2.47 35.25 16.38
C GLU A 49 -1.40 35.55 15.32
N ASN A 50 -0.14 35.23 15.62
CA ASN A 50 1.03 35.51 14.77
C ASN A 50 1.44 34.33 13.88
N ILE A 51 0.60 33.30 13.81
CA ILE A 51 0.81 32.13 12.96
C ILE A 51 -0.36 31.96 12.00
N LYS A 52 -0.04 31.63 10.75
CA LYS A 52 -1.01 31.34 9.70
C LYS A 52 -0.87 29.87 9.30
N LEU A 53 -1.97 29.13 9.35
CA LEU A 53 -2.01 27.76 8.84
C LEU A 53 -1.63 27.70 7.35
N VAL A 54 -0.65 26.87 7.01
CA VAL A 54 -0.18 26.61 5.64
C VAL A 54 -0.59 25.22 5.17
N GLU A 55 -0.31 24.19 5.97
CA GLU A 55 -0.59 22.79 5.64
C GLU A 55 -1.12 22.07 6.87
N LYS A 56 -2.23 21.33 6.71
CA LYS A 56 -2.80 20.52 7.80
C LYS A 56 -2.19 19.12 7.71
N ARG A 57 -1.32 18.76 8.66
CA ARG A 57 -0.49 17.54 8.54
C ARG A 57 -0.87 16.42 9.50
N ASN A 58 -1.70 16.71 10.49
CA ASN A 58 -2.19 15.70 11.42
C ASN A 58 -3.63 15.34 11.07
N LEU A 59 -3.79 14.43 10.10
CA LEU A 59 -5.10 13.84 9.83
C LEU A 59 -5.38 12.80 10.93
N PRO A 60 -6.52 12.89 11.64
CA PRO A 60 -6.83 12.01 12.77
C PRO A 60 -7.27 10.60 12.33
N ILE A 61 -6.64 10.01 11.33
CA ILE A 61 -6.93 8.68 10.80
C ILE A 61 -5.71 7.77 10.96
N LYS A 62 -5.94 6.48 11.22
CA LYS A 62 -4.89 5.50 11.51
C LYS A 62 -4.30 4.88 10.25
N ALA A 63 -5.14 4.52 9.29
CA ALA A 63 -4.74 3.86 8.05
C ALA A 63 -5.71 4.15 6.90
N ILE A 64 -5.22 3.95 5.67
CA ILE A 64 -6.02 3.95 4.44
C ILE A 64 -5.69 2.69 3.65
N LEU A 65 -6.70 2.01 3.14
CA LEU A 65 -6.56 0.87 2.24
C LEU A 65 -7.27 1.15 0.91
N HIS A 66 -6.53 0.97 -0.18
CA HIS A 66 -7.05 0.91 -1.54
C HIS A 66 -6.82 -0.49 -2.10
N THR A 67 -7.81 -1.04 -2.78
CA THR A 67 -7.71 -2.32 -3.52
C THR A 67 -8.24 -2.11 -4.94
N GLU A 68 -7.60 -2.76 -5.91
CA GLU A 68 -8.01 -2.75 -7.31
C GLU A 68 -9.38 -3.41 -7.54
N ASP A 69 -9.75 -4.34 -6.65
CA ASP A 69 -11.02 -5.08 -6.69
C ASP A 69 -12.24 -4.17 -6.42
N MET A 70 -12.05 -3.05 -5.72
CA MET A 70 -13.12 -2.12 -5.36
C MET A 70 -12.93 -0.73 -5.97
N LYS A 71 -13.33 -0.61 -7.24
CA LYS A 71 -13.27 0.67 -7.97
C LYS A 71 -14.20 1.71 -7.35
N GLY A 72 -13.65 2.90 -7.10
CA GLY A 72 -14.41 4.06 -6.58
C GLY A 72 -14.60 4.09 -5.06
N TYR A 73 -13.97 3.16 -4.33
CA TYR A 73 -14.01 3.09 -2.88
C TYR A 73 -12.60 2.97 -2.29
N ILE A 74 -12.44 3.51 -1.09
CA ILE A 74 -11.27 3.34 -0.22
C ILE A 74 -11.77 3.03 1.19
N PHE A 75 -10.98 2.30 1.97
CA PHE A 75 -11.24 2.10 3.39
C PHE A 75 -10.36 3.05 4.20
N ILE A 76 -10.91 3.64 5.26
CA ILE A 76 -10.19 4.53 6.16
C ILE A 76 -10.42 4.01 7.58
N GLU A 77 -9.35 3.77 8.31
CA GLU A 77 -9.38 3.36 9.71
C GLU A 77 -9.33 4.60 10.61
N GLY A 78 -10.34 4.80 11.45
CA GLY A 78 -10.42 5.93 12.36
C GLY A 78 -11.83 6.08 12.95
N GLU A 79 -11.99 7.03 13.86
CA GLU A 79 -13.31 7.42 14.37
C GLU A 79 -14.11 8.12 13.26
N LEU A 80 -15.44 7.95 13.25
CA LEU A 80 -16.28 8.47 12.16
C LEU A 80 -16.13 10.00 11.97
N ASP A 81 -16.06 10.75 13.06
CA ASP A 81 -15.92 12.22 13.04
C ASP A 81 -14.58 12.65 12.44
N ASP A 82 -13.53 11.89 12.75
CA ASP A 82 -12.17 12.12 12.26
C ASP A 82 -12.04 11.80 10.77
N VAL A 83 -12.66 10.71 10.32
CA VAL A 83 -12.77 10.37 8.90
C VAL A 83 -13.55 11.45 8.15
N GLN A 84 -14.68 11.92 8.71
CA GLN A 84 -15.48 12.98 8.11
C GLN A 84 -14.71 14.31 8.01
N GLU A 85 -13.96 14.70 9.04
CA GLU A 85 -13.10 15.90 8.97
C GLU A 85 -11.98 15.73 7.95
N THR A 86 -11.42 14.52 7.84
CA THR A 86 -10.32 14.20 6.91
C THR A 86 -10.76 14.30 5.45
N ILE A 87 -11.95 13.81 5.10
CA ILE A 87 -12.41 13.82 3.71
C ILE A 87 -12.98 15.17 3.23
N LYS A 88 -13.15 16.15 4.14
CA LYS A 88 -13.70 17.47 3.77
C LYS A 88 -12.80 18.14 2.73
N ASN A 89 -13.43 18.65 1.67
CA ASN A 89 -12.78 19.36 0.57
C ASN A 89 -11.81 18.51 -0.27
N ILE A 90 -11.86 17.17 -0.17
CA ILE A 90 -11.15 16.32 -1.13
C ILE A 90 -11.98 16.22 -2.41
N PRO A 91 -11.44 16.64 -3.58
CA PRO A 91 -12.14 16.51 -4.85
C PRO A 91 -12.53 15.06 -5.15
N HIS A 92 -13.65 14.86 -5.85
CA HIS A 92 -14.17 13.55 -6.26
C HIS A 92 -14.63 12.60 -5.14
N VAL A 93 -14.42 12.93 -3.86
CA VAL A 93 -14.98 12.16 -2.74
C VAL A 93 -16.47 12.49 -2.58
N LYS A 94 -17.32 11.45 -2.66
CA LYS A 94 -18.78 11.59 -2.54
C LYS A 94 -19.29 11.56 -1.08
N GLY A 95 -18.46 11.13 -0.14
CA GLY A 95 -18.80 11.05 1.29
C GLY A 95 -18.39 9.72 1.92
N VAL A 96 -18.81 9.52 3.17
CA VAL A 96 -18.61 8.29 3.94
C VAL A 96 -19.88 7.45 3.90
N ILE A 97 -19.77 6.16 3.61
CA ILE A 97 -20.88 5.21 3.80
C ILE A 97 -21.02 4.98 5.32
N LYS A 98 -22.21 5.23 5.87
CA LYS A 98 -22.50 5.09 7.32
C LYS A 98 -22.61 3.63 7.80
N LYS A 99 -21.85 2.73 7.20
CA LYS A 99 -21.75 1.32 7.59
C LYS A 99 -20.29 1.07 7.94
N GLU A 100 -20.05 0.68 9.19
CA GLU A 100 -18.73 0.21 9.62
C GLU A 100 -18.40 -1.11 8.92
N VAL A 101 -17.14 -1.29 8.54
CA VAL A 101 -16.64 -2.48 7.87
C VAL A 101 -15.81 -3.27 8.86
N ASN A 102 -16.19 -4.52 9.10
CA ASN A 102 -15.40 -5.39 9.97
C ASN A 102 -14.10 -5.81 9.25
N ILE A 103 -13.00 -5.92 9.99
CA ILE A 103 -11.71 -6.36 9.44
C ILE A 103 -11.82 -7.68 8.66
N LYS A 104 -12.67 -8.62 9.12
CA LYS A 104 -12.91 -9.91 8.45
C LYS A 104 -13.50 -9.77 7.04
N GLU A 105 -14.21 -8.68 6.76
CA GLU A 105 -14.79 -8.42 5.43
C GLU A 105 -13.70 -8.00 4.41
N ILE A 106 -12.58 -7.46 4.90
CA ILE A 106 -11.48 -6.94 4.07
C ILE A 106 -10.17 -7.72 4.19
N GLU A 107 -10.09 -8.74 5.06
CA GLU A 107 -8.90 -9.59 5.25
C GLU A 107 -8.34 -10.14 3.93
N ARG A 108 -9.22 -10.54 3.00
CA ARG A 108 -8.80 -11.05 1.68
C ARG A 108 -8.00 -10.04 0.84
N PHE A 109 -8.20 -8.74 1.09
CA PHE A 109 -7.47 -7.66 0.41
C PHE A 109 -6.16 -7.30 1.13
N LEU A 110 -6.02 -7.71 2.39
CA LEU A 110 -4.82 -7.49 3.21
C LEU A 110 -3.80 -8.61 3.03
N ILE A 111 -4.27 -9.79 2.58
CA ILE A 111 -3.43 -10.94 2.28
C ILE A 111 -3.05 -10.85 0.81
N PRO A 112 -1.78 -10.60 0.46
CA PRO A 112 -1.32 -10.71 -0.91
C PRO A 112 -1.70 -12.09 -1.45
N GLU A 113 -2.25 -12.17 -2.67
CA GLU A 113 -2.41 -13.46 -3.34
C GLU A 113 -1.06 -14.18 -3.25
N LYS A 114 -1.10 -15.42 -2.72
CA LYS A 114 0.09 -16.25 -2.47
C LYS A 114 1.10 -16.08 -3.60
N GLU A 115 2.37 -15.89 -3.24
CA GLU A 115 3.48 -15.85 -4.19
C GLU A 115 3.20 -16.85 -5.32
N VAL A 116 3.02 -16.35 -6.54
CA VAL A 116 2.92 -17.18 -7.73
C VAL A 116 4.17 -18.02 -7.71
N ILE A 117 4.06 -19.30 -7.33
CA ILE A 117 5.24 -20.15 -7.16
C ILE A 117 5.89 -20.22 -8.54
N LYS A 118 6.97 -19.45 -8.71
CA LYS A 118 7.59 -19.24 -10.00
C LYS A 118 8.27 -20.53 -10.41
N ILE A 119 7.84 -21.11 -11.53
CA ILE A 119 8.49 -22.27 -12.12
C ILE A 119 9.82 -21.82 -12.71
N GLU A 120 10.90 -22.51 -12.34
CA GLU A 120 12.25 -22.21 -12.80
C GLU A 120 12.81 -23.37 -13.63
N GLU A 121 13.83 -23.09 -14.43
CA GLU A 121 14.62 -24.12 -15.09
C GLU A 121 15.22 -25.07 -14.05
N GLY A 122 15.07 -26.37 -14.30
CA GLY A 122 15.49 -27.44 -13.39
C GLY A 122 14.41 -27.92 -12.41
N ASP A 123 13.29 -27.20 -12.25
CA ASP A 123 12.16 -27.67 -11.46
C ASP A 123 11.53 -28.92 -12.09
N ILE A 124 10.99 -29.81 -11.24
CA ILE A 124 10.13 -30.91 -11.68
C ILE A 124 8.69 -30.46 -11.51
N VAL A 125 7.93 -30.55 -12.60
CA VAL A 125 6.50 -30.24 -12.65
C VAL A 125 5.69 -31.48 -12.95
N GLU A 126 4.48 -31.54 -12.44
CA GLU A 126 3.44 -32.48 -12.82
C GLU A 126 2.47 -31.80 -13.78
N ILE A 127 2.16 -32.44 -14.90
CA ILE A 127 1.23 -31.90 -15.87
C ILE A 127 -0.21 -32.22 -15.43
N ILE A 128 -1.03 -31.20 -15.22
CA ILE A 128 -2.38 -31.33 -14.64
C ILE A 128 -3.49 -31.44 -15.69
N SER A 129 -3.21 -31.16 -16.97
CA SER A 129 -4.19 -31.26 -18.05
C SER A 129 -3.55 -31.50 -19.43
N GLY A 130 -4.36 -31.83 -20.43
CA GLY A 130 -3.89 -32.13 -21.79
C GLY A 130 -3.39 -33.57 -21.96
N PRO A 131 -2.71 -33.87 -23.08
CA PRO A 131 -2.34 -35.24 -23.46
C PRO A 131 -1.30 -35.88 -22.52
N PHE A 132 -0.53 -35.08 -21.80
CA PHE A 132 0.50 -35.54 -20.84
C PHE A 132 0.02 -35.46 -19.39
N LYS A 133 -1.29 -35.34 -19.15
CA LYS A 133 -1.84 -35.21 -17.79
C LYS A 133 -1.42 -36.39 -16.89
N GLY A 134 -0.89 -36.08 -15.72
CA GLY A 134 -0.40 -37.02 -14.71
C GLY A 134 1.09 -37.33 -14.82
N GLU A 135 1.72 -36.99 -15.95
CA GLU A 135 3.14 -37.20 -16.16
C GLU A 135 3.98 -36.15 -15.41
N LYS A 136 5.18 -36.55 -15.01
CA LYS A 136 6.19 -35.66 -14.43
C LYS A 136 7.21 -35.27 -15.49
N ALA A 137 7.63 -34.01 -15.45
CA ALA A 137 8.58 -33.48 -16.41
C ALA A 137 9.57 -32.53 -15.73
N LYS A 138 10.81 -32.54 -16.22
CA LYS A 138 11.82 -31.54 -15.84
C LYS A 138 11.68 -30.32 -16.75
N VAL A 139 11.65 -29.14 -16.16
CA VAL A 139 11.64 -27.88 -16.90
C VAL A 139 13.04 -27.60 -17.43
N THR A 140 13.16 -27.46 -18.74
CA THR A 140 14.44 -27.14 -19.41
C THR A 140 14.52 -25.68 -19.83
N ARG A 141 13.39 -25.01 -20.08
CA ARG A 141 13.32 -23.58 -20.37
C ARG A 141 12.00 -22.97 -19.95
N VAL A 142 12.04 -21.71 -19.50
CA VAL A 142 10.86 -20.92 -19.12
C VAL A 142 10.74 -19.71 -20.05
N ASP A 143 9.62 -19.57 -20.77
CA ASP A 143 9.29 -18.36 -21.54
C ASP A 143 8.18 -17.59 -20.80
N GLU A 144 8.60 -16.67 -19.92
CA GLU A 144 7.67 -15.87 -19.10
C GLU A 144 6.78 -14.95 -19.95
N ALA A 145 7.29 -14.46 -21.08
CA ALA A 145 6.54 -13.54 -21.94
C ALA A 145 5.36 -14.25 -22.64
N LYS A 146 5.53 -15.53 -22.98
CA LYS A 146 4.48 -16.35 -23.61
C LYS A 146 3.70 -17.22 -22.62
N GLN A 147 4.13 -17.27 -21.36
CA GLN A 147 3.62 -18.21 -20.36
C GLN A 147 3.72 -19.68 -20.83
N GLU A 148 4.87 -20.04 -21.40
CA GLU A 148 5.17 -21.39 -21.89
C GLU A 148 6.38 -22.00 -21.17
N LEU A 149 6.38 -23.32 -21.03
CA LEU A 149 7.47 -24.13 -20.51
C LEU A 149 7.95 -25.08 -21.59
N VAL A 150 9.26 -25.20 -21.74
CA VAL A 150 9.87 -26.34 -22.43
C VAL A 150 10.21 -27.38 -21.38
N ILE A 151 9.68 -28.59 -21.55
CA ILE A 151 9.78 -29.68 -20.57
C ILE A 151 10.32 -30.96 -21.22
N GLU A 152 10.94 -31.80 -20.42
CA GLU A 152 11.32 -33.18 -20.76
C GLU A 152 10.62 -34.15 -19.80
N LEU A 153 9.83 -35.08 -20.34
CA LEU A 153 9.13 -36.09 -19.55
C LEU A 153 10.13 -37.05 -18.89
N LEU A 154 9.97 -37.32 -17.60
CA LEU A 154 10.93 -38.15 -16.83
C LEU A 154 10.84 -39.64 -17.20
N ASP A 155 9.65 -40.13 -17.52
CA ASP A 155 9.40 -41.55 -17.83
C ASP A 155 9.56 -41.87 -19.33
N ALA A 156 9.98 -40.91 -20.14
CA ALA A 156 10.21 -41.12 -21.56
C ALA A 156 11.55 -41.85 -21.81
N VAL A 157 11.51 -42.91 -22.62
CA VAL A 157 12.72 -43.68 -23.02
C VAL A 157 13.73 -42.80 -23.78
N ILE A 158 13.24 -41.81 -24.53
CA ILE A 158 14.04 -40.83 -25.25
C ILE A 158 13.53 -39.44 -24.84
N PRO A 159 14.40 -38.55 -24.30
CA PRO A 159 13.99 -37.21 -23.91
C PRO A 159 13.72 -36.37 -25.16
N ILE A 160 12.46 -35.98 -25.36
CA ILE A 160 12.05 -35.06 -26.42
C ILE A 160 11.50 -33.79 -25.74
N PRO A 161 12.03 -32.61 -26.08
CA PRO A 161 11.52 -31.35 -25.52
C PRO A 161 10.12 -31.06 -26.05
N VAL A 162 9.18 -30.83 -25.15
CA VAL A 162 7.78 -30.46 -25.46
C VAL A 162 7.50 -29.06 -24.91
N THR A 163 6.80 -28.24 -25.68
CA THR A 163 6.33 -26.92 -25.21
C THR A 163 4.90 -27.03 -24.70
N VAL A 164 4.65 -26.58 -23.49
CA VAL A 164 3.32 -26.57 -22.85
C VAL A 164 3.04 -25.21 -22.20
N SER A 165 1.76 -24.88 -21.99
CA SER A 165 1.39 -23.69 -21.21
C SER A 165 1.76 -23.87 -19.73
N MET A 166 2.24 -22.81 -19.08
CA MET A 166 2.47 -22.80 -17.63
C MET A 166 1.21 -23.17 -16.83
N ASN A 167 0.02 -22.84 -17.34
CA ASN A 167 -1.25 -23.11 -16.67
C ASN A 167 -1.60 -24.60 -16.58
N VAL A 168 -0.93 -25.46 -17.36
CA VAL A 168 -1.16 -26.90 -17.33
C VAL A 168 -0.12 -27.65 -16.51
N ALA A 169 0.76 -26.95 -15.80
CA ALA A 169 1.82 -27.53 -14.99
C ALA A 169 1.72 -27.07 -13.53
N ARG A 170 2.03 -27.97 -12.59
CA ARG A 170 2.15 -27.67 -11.15
C ARG A 170 3.51 -28.13 -10.65
N ILE A 171 4.17 -27.35 -9.80
CA ILE A 171 5.44 -27.77 -9.20
C ILE A 171 5.24 -29.04 -8.36
N HIS A 172 6.12 -30.01 -8.59
CA HIS A 172 6.22 -31.28 -7.88
C HIS A 172 7.48 -31.31 -6.99
N GLU A 173 8.64 -30.90 -7.53
CA GLU A 173 9.89 -30.76 -6.79
C GLU A 173 10.63 -29.52 -7.28
N LYS A 174 11.13 -28.68 -6.36
CA LYS A 174 11.99 -27.55 -6.70
C LYS A 174 13.40 -28.05 -7.02
N LYS A 175 14.10 -27.38 -7.95
CA LYS A 175 15.52 -27.69 -8.22
C LYS A 175 16.29 -27.73 -6.89
N LYS A 176 17.04 -28.81 -6.66
CA LYS A 176 17.98 -28.87 -5.54
C LYS A 176 19.20 -28.03 -5.91
N GLY A 177 19.48 -27.00 -5.11
CA GLY A 177 20.71 -26.22 -5.19
C GLY A 177 21.93 -27.03 -4.79
#